data_AF-A0A662LYL8-F1
#
_entry.id   AF-A0A662LYL8-F1
#
_cell.length_a   1.000
_cell.length_b   1.000
_cell.length_c   1.000
_cell.angle_alpha   90.00
_cell.angle_beta   90.00
_cell.angle_gamma   90.00
#
_symmetry.space_group_name_H-M   'P 1'
#
loop_
_entity.id
_entity.type
_entity.pdbx_description
1 polymer ?
#
loop_
_entity_poly.entity_id
_entity_poly.type
_entity_poly.pdbx_seq_one_letter_code
_entity_poly.pdbx_strand_id
1 'polypeptide(L)'
;MKKKLVVCIIISLFLISYIPSGYALINNQSIDQMERGQYKLVDKNTFSKQNLEHGLMRPDGNTLKEWKEDYFKAEKAYINPKLANNIIATSSYSILDLLNYVPSERNQGWCGNCWAWPATSVVEIALNVQEGIYERLSVQYINSCGSQVGVGCCDGGNLDIFCRFYRKTDITIPWSNTNADWQDNRAQCDTSCDSISTTPYYPISSIYARTIETHEISEEQAISNIKNILHQQKGVYFSFILPDDEYLTHFNDFWSDQKEEDVYNIDWACGKEYIEDEGAGHAVLCVGYNDEEGIENDYWIMLNSWGITSDRSTGLFRMNMHMDYDCTIVYQNHDYYSFDFETLNVTFTSDDGAPNPPEIQGPSSVKKDESNTYQITTIDVQNDEVFYKIDWDDGTVDGWIGPYLSGETIEVNHSWAKKDTYVIHVKAKDINEDESLWSTFEVSLSKRKDMDFTWIQWLFQRINILFPFIVK
;
A
#
# COMPACT_ATOMS: atom_id res chain seq x y z
N MET A 1 -69.33 -6.38 -12.43
CA MET A 1 -69.33 -5.32 -11.38
C MET A 1 -68.11 -5.51 -10.48
N LYS A 2 -67.45 -4.39 -10.13
CA LYS A 2 -66.28 -4.21 -9.24
C LYS A 2 -66.45 -4.93 -7.89
N LYS A 3 -65.44 -5.64 -7.34
CA LYS A 3 -64.24 -5.21 -6.56
C LYS A 3 -64.54 -4.79 -5.09
N LYS A 4 -63.72 -5.33 -4.17
CA LYS A 4 -63.34 -4.84 -2.80
C LYS A 4 -64.37 -5.10 -1.67
N LEU A 5 -64.02 -5.29 -0.39
CA LEU A 5 -62.96 -4.75 0.51
C LEU A 5 -62.92 -5.69 1.78
N VAL A 6 -61.77 -6.19 2.27
CA VAL A 6 -60.99 -5.72 3.47
C VAL A 6 -61.60 -6.12 4.84
N VAL A 7 -60.88 -6.46 5.91
CA VAL A 7 -59.50 -6.92 6.24
C VAL A 7 -59.45 -7.03 7.78
N CYS A 8 -58.66 -7.99 8.32
CA CYS A 8 -57.92 -7.99 9.62
C CYS A 8 -58.68 -7.84 10.96
N ILE A 9 -58.22 -8.33 12.13
CA ILE A 9 -57.08 -9.12 12.65
C ILE A 9 -57.53 -9.60 14.05
N ILE A 10 -57.27 -10.86 14.44
CA ILE A 10 -57.50 -11.36 15.81
C ILE A 10 -56.42 -12.39 16.21
N ILE A 11 -55.73 -12.08 17.35
CA ILE A 11 -55.12 -12.96 18.39
C ILE A 11 -53.85 -13.73 17.99
N SER A 12 -52.65 -13.37 18.48
CA SER A 12 -52.04 -13.51 19.83
C SER A 12 -51.49 -14.91 20.16
N LEU A 13 -50.20 -14.91 20.54
CA LEU A 13 -49.45 -15.88 21.35
C LEU A 13 -49.21 -17.28 20.76
N PHE A 14 -47.98 -17.50 20.28
CA PHE A 14 -47.05 -18.59 20.69
C PHE A 14 -45.83 -18.57 19.76
N LEU A 15 -44.65 -18.24 20.31
CA LEU A 15 -43.35 -18.78 19.88
C LEU A 15 -42.29 -18.30 20.87
N ILE A 16 -41.91 -19.22 21.76
CA ILE A 16 -40.70 -19.14 22.58
C ILE A 16 -39.55 -19.49 21.63
N SER A 17 -38.74 -18.50 21.25
CA SER A 17 -37.46 -18.74 20.58
C SER A 17 -36.34 -18.79 21.62
N TYR A 18 -35.58 -19.87 21.52
CA TYR A 18 -34.33 -20.17 22.20
C TYR A 18 -33.30 -19.07 21.90
N ILE A 19 -32.72 -18.45 22.92
CA ILE A 19 -31.58 -17.51 22.80
C ILE A 19 -30.40 -18.18 23.50
N PRO A 20 -29.28 -18.50 22.80
CA PRO A 20 -28.05 -18.84 23.48
C PRO A 20 -27.49 -17.57 24.12
N SER A 21 -27.29 -17.64 25.42
CA SER A 21 -26.66 -16.64 26.27
C SER A 21 -25.19 -16.44 25.90
N GLY A 22 -24.77 -15.18 25.68
CA GLY A 22 -23.34 -14.86 25.74
C GLY A 22 -22.83 -13.71 24.88
N TYR A 23 -23.53 -12.58 24.76
CA TYR A 23 -22.89 -11.34 24.27
C TYR A 23 -23.36 -10.16 25.11
N ALA A 24 -22.40 -9.51 25.78
CA ALA A 24 -22.62 -8.24 26.47
C ALA A 24 -22.71 -7.13 25.42
N LEU A 25 -23.91 -6.61 25.19
CA LEU A 25 -24.15 -5.37 24.47
C LEU A 25 -23.54 -4.22 25.29
N ILE A 26 -22.43 -3.65 24.83
CA ILE A 26 -21.90 -2.42 25.42
C ILE A 26 -22.67 -1.24 24.82
N ASN A 27 -23.42 -0.57 25.70
CA ASN A 27 -24.19 0.64 25.42
C ASN A 27 -23.28 1.79 24.97
N ASN A 28 -23.63 2.43 23.86
CA ASN A 28 -23.10 3.72 23.41
C ASN A 28 -23.56 4.86 24.33
N GLN A 29 -22.75 5.30 25.29
CA GLN A 29 -22.83 6.67 25.84
C GLN A 29 -21.45 7.19 26.32
N SER A 30 -21.22 8.47 26.00
CA SER A 30 -20.12 9.39 26.36
C SER A 30 -18.71 9.10 25.82
N ILE A 31 -18.47 9.61 24.62
CA ILE A 31 -17.14 10.02 24.11
C ILE A 31 -16.80 11.36 24.79
N ASP A 32 -16.02 11.30 25.86
CA ASP A 32 -15.01 12.28 26.28
C ASP A 32 -14.62 11.91 27.72
N GLN A 33 -13.32 11.74 27.95
CA GLN A 33 -12.69 11.41 29.24
C GLN A 33 -12.70 9.92 29.65
N MET A 34 -11.91 9.11 28.94
CA MET A 34 -11.10 8.09 29.62
C MET A 34 -9.64 8.44 29.39
N GLU A 35 -8.93 8.78 30.47
CA GLU A 35 -7.46 8.85 30.48
C GLU A 35 -6.92 7.46 30.10
N ARG A 36 -6.57 7.27 28.81
CA ARG A 36 -5.95 6.06 28.28
C ARG A 36 -4.61 5.88 28.98
N GLY A 37 -4.56 4.90 29.87
CA GLY A 37 -3.43 4.55 30.71
C GLY A 37 -2.20 4.13 29.91
N GLN A 38 -1.04 4.25 30.57
CA GLN A 38 0.29 4.13 30.00
C GLN A 38 0.56 2.76 29.36
N TYR A 39 0.89 2.80 28.08
CA TYR A 39 1.42 1.72 27.25
C TYR A 39 2.62 1.02 27.87
N LYS A 40 2.60 -0.32 27.89
CA LYS A 40 3.80 -1.14 28.08
C LYS A 40 3.69 -2.39 27.23
N LEU A 41 4.41 -2.44 26.13
CA LEU A 41 4.86 -3.72 25.58
C LEU A 41 5.81 -4.37 26.58
N VAL A 42 5.88 -5.70 26.57
CA VAL A 42 6.81 -6.47 27.40
C VAL A 42 8.23 -5.89 27.26
N ASP A 43 8.90 -5.67 28.40
CA ASP A 43 10.22 -5.02 28.47
C ASP A 43 11.21 -5.71 27.51
N LYS A 44 11.71 -4.94 26.53
CA LYS A 44 12.68 -5.38 25.49
C LYS A 44 13.98 -5.93 26.11
N ASN A 45 14.21 -5.76 27.41
CA ASN A 45 15.40 -6.24 28.12
C ASN A 45 15.34 -7.70 28.61
N THR A 46 14.17 -8.34 28.61
CA THR A 46 14.02 -9.76 29.04
C THR A 46 14.15 -10.76 27.89
N PHE A 47 14.07 -10.30 26.64
CA PHE A 47 14.27 -11.15 25.49
C PHE A 47 15.75 -11.45 25.30
N SER A 48 16.09 -12.73 25.20
CA SER A 48 17.44 -13.10 24.81
C SER A 48 17.72 -12.44 23.45
N LYS A 49 18.81 -11.68 23.35
CA LYS A 49 19.32 -11.08 22.10
C LYS A 49 19.79 -12.15 21.09
N GLN A 50 19.13 -13.30 21.02
CA GLN A 50 19.40 -14.30 20.01
C GLN A 50 18.62 -13.94 18.76
N ASN A 51 19.33 -13.30 17.83
CA ASN A 51 19.14 -13.45 16.38
C ASN A 51 17.71 -13.25 15.81
N LEU A 52 17.01 -12.17 16.18
CA LEU A 52 15.90 -11.72 15.34
C LEU A 52 16.48 -10.83 14.22
N GLU A 53 16.84 -11.46 13.10
CA GLU A 53 17.26 -10.78 11.87
C GLU A 53 16.10 -9.96 11.27
N HIS A 54 14.85 -10.28 11.65
CA HIS A 54 13.62 -9.64 11.20
C HIS A 54 12.81 -9.07 12.37
N GLY A 55 12.43 -7.80 12.27
CA GLY A 55 11.61 -7.09 13.24
C GLY A 55 10.15 -7.55 13.19
N LEU A 56 9.55 -7.71 14.37
CA LEU A 56 8.16 -8.14 14.52
C LEU A 56 7.45 -7.30 15.57
N MET A 57 6.12 -7.25 15.47
CA MET A 57 5.30 -6.66 16.51
C MET A 57 5.22 -7.65 17.67
N ARG A 58 5.33 -7.16 18.91
CA ARG A 58 5.28 -7.99 20.12
C ARG A 58 4.19 -7.46 21.05
N PRO A 59 2.90 -7.52 20.65
CA PRO A 59 1.81 -7.02 21.48
C PRO A 59 1.73 -7.83 22.77
N ASP A 60 1.53 -7.15 23.89
CA ASP A 60 1.06 -7.84 25.10
C ASP A 60 -0.40 -8.30 24.90
N GLY A 61 -0.93 -9.11 25.81
CA GLY A 61 -2.27 -9.66 25.63
C GLY A 61 -3.39 -8.62 25.56
N ASN A 62 -3.23 -7.48 26.24
CA ASN A 62 -4.19 -6.38 26.18
C ASN A 62 -4.13 -5.65 24.84
N THR A 63 -2.94 -5.38 24.35
CA THR A 63 -2.69 -4.76 23.05
C THR A 63 -3.24 -5.64 21.93
N LEU A 64 -3.02 -6.95 22.01
CA LEU A 64 -3.57 -7.93 21.06
C LEU A 64 -5.10 -7.85 21.01
N LYS A 65 -5.74 -7.83 22.19
CA LYS A 65 -7.19 -7.72 22.31
C LYS A 65 -7.70 -6.40 21.73
N GLU A 66 -7.06 -5.28 22.04
CA GLU A 66 -7.41 -3.97 21.48
C GLU A 66 -7.31 -3.95 19.96
N TRP A 67 -6.25 -4.55 19.38
CA TRP A 67 -6.10 -4.61 17.93
C TRP A 67 -7.22 -5.42 17.27
N LYS A 68 -7.65 -6.53 17.90
CA LYS A 68 -8.81 -7.30 17.44
C LYS A 68 -10.12 -6.54 17.59
N GLU A 69 -10.31 -5.81 18.69
CA GLU A 69 -11.49 -4.95 18.86
C GLU A 69 -11.55 -3.86 17.78
N ASP A 70 -10.43 -3.23 17.44
CA ASP A 70 -10.34 -2.24 16.36
C ASP A 70 -10.72 -2.84 15.00
N TYR A 71 -10.20 -4.03 14.67
CA TYR A 71 -10.53 -4.76 13.44
C TYR A 71 -12.04 -5.05 13.30
N PHE A 72 -12.67 -5.54 14.38
CA PHE A 72 -14.11 -5.83 14.36
C PHE A 72 -15.00 -4.58 14.41
N LYS A 73 -14.46 -3.45 14.90
CA LYS A 73 -15.15 -2.17 14.96
C LYS A 73 -15.09 -1.41 13.63
N ALA A 74 -14.07 -1.65 12.81
CA ALA A 74 -13.96 -1.03 11.50
C ALA A 74 -15.14 -1.41 10.59
N GLU A 75 -15.61 -0.45 9.79
CA GLU A 75 -16.69 -0.71 8.84
C GLU A 75 -16.25 -1.71 7.78
N LYS A 76 -17.18 -2.54 7.29
CA LYS A 76 -16.88 -3.49 6.21
C LYS A 76 -16.50 -2.77 4.92
N ALA A 77 -15.53 -3.32 4.20
CA ALA A 77 -15.14 -2.87 2.88
C ALA A 77 -16.29 -3.03 1.89
N TYR A 78 -16.43 -2.09 0.96
CA TYR A 78 -17.45 -2.16 -0.08
C TYR A 78 -17.10 -3.25 -1.10
N ILE A 79 -17.99 -4.22 -1.28
CA ILE A 79 -17.90 -5.24 -2.33
C ILE A 79 -18.66 -4.75 -3.56
N ASN A 80 -17.97 -4.59 -4.69
CA ASN A 80 -18.58 -4.13 -5.93
C ASN A 80 -19.17 -5.33 -6.71
N PRO A 81 -20.51 -5.47 -6.79
CA PRO A 81 -21.14 -6.61 -7.45
C PRO A 81 -20.91 -6.63 -8.97
N LYS A 82 -20.52 -5.50 -9.58
CA LYS A 82 -20.26 -5.43 -11.03
C LYS A 82 -18.97 -6.15 -11.43
N LEU A 83 -18.06 -6.40 -10.48
CA LEU A 83 -16.78 -7.07 -10.73
C LEU A 83 -16.91 -8.60 -10.73
N ALA A 84 -18.02 -9.17 -10.26
CA ALA A 84 -18.18 -10.61 -10.09
C ALA A 84 -17.83 -11.43 -11.35
N ASN A 85 -18.35 -11.02 -12.52
CA ASN A 85 -18.05 -11.71 -13.78
C ASN A 85 -16.58 -11.56 -14.21
N ASN A 86 -15.96 -10.41 -13.92
CA ASN A 86 -14.56 -10.19 -14.26
C ASN A 86 -13.64 -11.06 -13.40
N ILE A 87 -13.95 -11.16 -12.10
CA ILE A 87 -13.23 -12.01 -11.15
C ILE A 87 -13.30 -13.48 -11.59
N ILE A 88 -14.49 -13.98 -11.94
CA ILE A 88 -14.67 -15.36 -12.42
C ILE A 88 -13.88 -15.62 -13.72
N ALA A 89 -13.73 -14.61 -14.57
CA ALA A 89 -13.00 -14.72 -15.84
C ALA A 89 -11.48 -14.50 -15.70
N THR A 90 -10.98 -14.11 -14.53
CA THR A 90 -9.59 -13.73 -14.31
C THR A 90 -8.92 -14.66 -13.30
N SER A 91 -8.07 -15.54 -13.81
CA SER A 91 -7.31 -16.52 -13.00
C SER A 91 -5.95 -16.03 -12.52
N SER A 92 -5.50 -14.85 -12.96
CA SER A 92 -4.26 -14.23 -12.48
C SER A 92 -4.38 -12.73 -12.55
N TYR A 93 -4.08 -12.04 -11.45
CA TYR A 93 -4.26 -10.60 -11.34
C TYR A 93 -3.26 -10.02 -10.34
N SER A 94 -2.67 -8.88 -10.68
CA SER A 94 -1.74 -8.17 -9.82
C SER A 94 -1.92 -6.67 -9.97
N ILE A 95 -1.88 -5.97 -8.83
CA ILE A 95 -1.84 -4.51 -8.73
C ILE A 95 -0.44 -4.02 -8.34
N LEU A 96 0.57 -4.89 -8.38
CA LEU A 96 1.95 -4.54 -8.01
C LEU A 96 2.50 -3.37 -8.84
N ASP A 97 2.11 -3.27 -10.11
CA ASP A 97 2.51 -2.17 -11.01
C ASP A 97 1.94 -0.80 -10.58
N LEU A 98 0.96 -0.79 -9.66
CA LEU A 98 0.43 0.46 -9.07
C LEU A 98 1.29 0.99 -7.91
N LEU A 99 2.29 0.23 -7.47
CA LEU A 99 3.11 0.54 -6.31
C LEU A 99 4.55 0.92 -6.72
N ASN A 100 5.01 2.10 -6.33
CA ASN A 100 6.40 2.52 -6.49
C ASN A 100 7.25 1.95 -5.33
N TYR A 101 7.96 0.85 -5.56
CA TYR A 101 8.83 0.27 -4.55
C TYR A 101 10.12 -0.31 -5.13
N VAL A 102 11.16 -0.30 -4.29
CA VAL A 102 12.42 -1.00 -4.56
C VAL A 102 12.49 -2.16 -3.57
N PRO A 103 12.47 -3.43 -4.02
CA PRO A 103 12.44 -4.60 -3.14
C PRO A 103 13.50 -4.59 -2.03
N SER A 104 14.75 -4.25 -2.37
CA SER A 104 15.85 -4.23 -1.41
C SER A 104 15.73 -3.14 -0.35
N GLU A 105 15.01 -2.06 -0.66
CA GLU A 105 14.78 -0.90 0.22
C GLU A 105 13.46 -1.00 0.97
N ARG A 106 12.72 -2.10 0.79
CA ARG A 106 11.53 -2.40 1.58
C ARG A 106 11.94 -3.27 2.77
N ASN A 107 12.75 -2.71 3.67
CA ASN A 107 13.37 -3.47 4.76
C ASN A 107 13.25 -2.78 6.13
N GLN A 108 12.34 -3.28 6.96
CA GLN A 108 12.13 -2.80 8.33
C GLN A 108 13.30 -3.02 9.29
N GLY A 109 14.26 -3.88 8.94
CA GLY A 109 15.32 -4.32 9.84
C GLY A 109 14.75 -5.02 11.08
N TRP A 110 15.29 -4.73 12.26
CA TRP A 110 14.88 -5.33 13.54
C TRP A 110 13.68 -4.62 14.19
N CYS A 111 13.15 -3.56 13.55
CA CYS A 111 12.09 -2.74 14.11
C CYS A 111 10.70 -3.39 13.93
N GLY A 112 9.87 -3.43 14.97
CA GLY A 112 8.48 -3.88 14.90
C GLY A 112 7.53 -2.89 14.22
N ASN A 113 7.88 -2.38 13.03
CA ASN A 113 7.06 -1.41 12.27
C ASN A 113 6.39 -2.01 11.04
N CYS A 114 6.37 -3.33 10.89
CA CYS A 114 5.79 -4.03 9.73
C CYS A 114 4.37 -3.58 9.40
N TRP A 115 3.56 -3.16 10.38
CA TRP A 115 2.22 -2.61 10.18
C TRP A 115 2.19 -1.32 9.35
N ALA A 116 3.22 -0.48 9.45
CA ALA A 116 3.25 0.79 8.74
C ALA A 116 3.55 0.60 7.24
N TRP A 117 4.27 -0.46 6.86
CA TRP A 117 4.69 -0.69 5.46
C TRP A 117 3.55 -1.05 4.50
N PRO A 118 2.72 -2.08 4.73
CA PRO A 118 1.59 -2.38 3.87
C PRO A 118 0.52 -1.30 3.99
N ALA A 119 0.32 -0.70 5.17
CA ALA A 119 -0.63 0.41 5.33
C ALA A 119 -0.23 1.61 4.46
N THR A 120 1.06 2.00 4.48
CA THR A 120 1.60 3.04 3.58
C THR A 120 1.41 2.66 2.13
N SER A 121 1.65 1.42 1.75
CA SER A 121 1.46 0.97 0.37
C SER A 121 0.01 0.90 -0.11
N VAL A 122 -0.95 0.67 0.79
CA VAL A 122 -2.37 0.85 0.43
C VAL A 122 -2.65 2.33 0.12
N VAL A 123 -2.03 3.28 0.82
CA VAL A 123 -2.14 4.71 0.52
C VAL A 123 -1.40 5.09 -0.77
N GLU A 124 -0.21 4.55 -1.03
CA GLU A 124 0.55 4.74 -2.28
C GLU A 124 -0.27 4.30 -3.50
N ILE A 125 -0.88 3.11 -3.43
CA ILE A 125 -1.76 2.60 -4.48
C ILE A 125 -2.99 3.50 -4.65
N ALA A 126 -3.61 3.94 -3.55
CA ALA A 126 -4.74 4.85 -3.61
C ALA A 126 -4.37 6.20 -4.24
N LEU A 127 -3.19 6.75 -3.91
CA LEU A 127 -2.67 8.01 -4.45
C LEU A 127 -2.46 7.90 -5.97
N ASN A 128 -1.89 6.78 -6.43
CA ASN A 128 -1.74 6.50 -7.85
C ASN A 128 -3.11 6.37 -8.55
N VAL A 129 -4.02 5.56 -8.01
CA VAL A 129 -5.31 5.27 -8.65
C VAL A 129 -6.26 6.47 -8.67
N GLN A 130 -6.28 7.28 -7.59
CA GLN A 130 -7.20 8.40 -7.46
C GLN A 130 -6.64 9.68 -8.08
N GLU A 131 -5.36 9.97 -7.88
CA GLU A 131 -4.73 11.25 -8.25
C GLU A 131 -3.74 11.13 -9.42
N GLY A 132 -3.45 9.91 -9.90
CA GLY A 132 -2.46 9.68 -10.95
C GLY A 132 -1.01 9.88 -10.49
N ILE A 133 -0.77 9.96 -9.18
CA ILE A 133 0.54 10.26 -8.60
C ILE A 133 1.24 8.96 -8.20
N TYR A 134 2.28 8.58 -8.95
CA TYR A 134 3.11 7.40 -8.70
C TYR A 134 4.30 7.70 -7.77
N GLU A 135 4.01 7.92 -6.49
CA GLU A 135 5.02 8.29 -5.48
C GLU A 135 5.25 7.20 -4.43
N ARG A 136 6.49 7.08 -3.95
CA ARG A 136 6.83 6.30 -2.75
C ARG A 136 6.70 7.20 -1.50
N LEU A 137 5.88 6.80 -0.55
CA LEU A 137 5.58 7.56 0.67
C LEU A 137 6.49 7.16 1.85
N SER A 138 6.67 8.08 2.79
CA SER A 138 7.54 7.89 3.94
C SER A 138 6.91 7.04 5.04
N VAL A 139 7.42 5.82 5.21
CA VAL A 139 7.18 5.01 6.43
C VAL A 139 7.91 5.61 7.64
N GLN A 140 9.04 6.30 7.44
CA GLN A 140 9.79 6.97 8.51
C GLN A 140 8.96 8.05 9.21
N TYR A 141 8.00 8.68 8.51
CA TYR A 141 7.17 9.73 9.07
C TYR A 141 6.33 9.23 10.25
N ILE A 142 5.53 8.18 10.08
CA ILE A 142 4.75 7.60 11.17
C ILE A 142 5.64 6.94 12.23
N ASN A 143 6.78 6.40 11.85
CA ASN A 143 7.73 5.83 12.81
C ASN A 143 8.31 6.91 13.75
N SER A 144 8.66 8.08 13.23
CA SER A 144 9.24 9.17 14.03
C SER A 144 8.18 9.97 14.78
N CYS A 145 7.00 10.14 14.17
CA CYS A 145 5.94 11.00 14.65
C CYS A 145 4.77 10.26 15.31
N GLY A 146 4.78 8.93 15.35
CA GLY A 146 3.70 8.09 15.87
C GLY A 146 3.33 8.34 17.33
N SER A 147 4.26 8.91 18.12
CA SER A 147 4.01 9.31 19.50
C SER A 147 2.85 10.31 19.63
N GLN A 148 2.56 11.07 18.58
CA GLN A 148 1.39 11.96 18.49
C GLN A 148 0.04 11.23 18.60
N VAL A 149 0.02 9.93 18.31
CA VAL A 149 -1.15 9.06 18.47
C VAL A 149 -0.91 7.89 19.44
N GLY A 150 0.13 8.02 20.27
CA GLY A 150 0.44 7.09 21.35
C GLY A 150 1.15 5.80 20.92
N VAL A 151 1.82 5.78 19.75
CA VAL A 151 2.59 4.62 19.30
C VAL A 151 4.08 4.96 19.14
N GLY A 152 4.96 4.12 19.68
CA GLY A 152 6.40 4.24 19.44
C GLY A 152 6.81 3.61 18.11
N CYS A 153 7.95 4.03 17.58
CA CYS A 153 8.47 3.62 16.27
C CYS A 153 8.53 2.09 16.03
N CYS A 154 9.02 1.31 17.00
CA CYS A 154 9.14 -0.16 16.89
C CYS A 154 8.19 -0.91 17.84
N ASP A 155 7.10 -0.27 18.23
CA ASP A 155 6.19 -0.79 19.23
C ASP A 155 5.04 -1.62 18.60
N GLY A 156 5.02 -1.73 17.27
CA GLY A 156 3.91 -2.36 16.56
C GLY A 156 2.66 -1.49 16.53
N GLY A 157 1.68 -1.93 15.76
CA GLY A 157 0.44 -1.21 15.56
C GLY A 157 -0.50 -1.96 14.64
N ASN A 158 -1.64 -1.33 14.37
CA ASN A 158 -2.68 -1.85 13.48
C ASN A 158 -3.14 -0.76 12.52
N LEU A 159 -4.07 -1.10 11.62
CA LEU A 159 -4.55 -0.17 10.62
C LEU A 159 -5.37 1.00 11.21
N ASP A 160 -6.02 0.83 12.37
CA ASP A 160 -6.68 1.94 13.08
C ASP A 160 -5.69 2.99 13.57
N ILE A 161 -4.59 2.57 14.24
CA ILE A 161 -3.51 3.46 14.67
C ILE A 161 -2.98 4.27 13.46
N PHE A 162 -2.77 3.60 12.34
CA PHE A 162 -2.33 4.24 11.09
C PHE A 162 -3.31 5.32 10.63
N CYS A 163 -4.61 5.01 10.60
CA CYS A 163 -5.65 5.97 10.23
C CYS A 163 -5.76 7.13 11.23
N ARG A 164 -5.54 6.89 12.53
CA ARG A 164 -5.52 7.96 13.54
C ARG A 164 -4.36 8.91 13.32
N PHE A 165 -3.18 8.39 12.96
CA PHE A 165 -2.02 9.22 12.65
C PHE A 165 -2.31 10.14 11.47
N TYR A 166 -2.78 9.60 10.34
CA TYR A 166 -3.02 10.42 9.15
C TYR A 166 -4.25 11.35 9.24
N ARG A 167 -5.23 11.07 10.10
CA ARG A 167 -6.28 12.04 10.49
C ARG A 167 -5.80 13.12 11.47
N LYS A 168 -4.61 12.94 12.05
CA LYS A 168 -4.00 13.88 12.98
C LYS A 168 -3.04 14.82 12.26
N THR A 169 -2.35 14.32 11.24
CA THR A 169 -1.40 15.08 10.42
C THR A 169 -2.02 15.67 9.16
N ASP A 170 -3.11 15.08 8.65
CA ASP A 170 -3.82 15.44 7.42
C ASP A 170 -2.96 15.42 6.14
N ILE A 171 -1.75 14.85 6.21
CA ILE A 171 -0.79 14.81 5.11
C ILE A 171 -0.05 13.47 5.08
N THR A 172 0.22 12.97 3.88
CA THR A 172 1.35 12.06 3.61
C THR A 172 2.50 12.84 2.99
N ILE A 173 3.71 12.30 3.12
CA ILE A 173 4.91 12.93 2.58
C ILE A 173 5.69 11.93 1.73
N PRO A 174 6.33 12.37 0.63
CA PRO A 174 7.25 11.52 -0.11
C PRO A 174 8.37 10.98 0.75
N TRP A 175 8.83 9.78 0.40
CA TRP A 175 10.03 9.17 0.96
C TRP A 175 11.28 10.02 0.69
N SER A 176 11.31 10.73 -0.45
CA SER A 176 12.42 11.59 -0.87
C SER A 176 12.56 12.89 -0.07
N ASN A 177 11.59 13.22 0.79
CA ASN A 177 11.71 14.38 1.67
C ASN A 177 12.91 14.26 2.61
N THR A 178 13.51 15.38 2.98
CA THR A 178 14.66 15.40 3.89
C THR A 178 14.34 14.69 5.21
N ASN A 179 15.16 13.69 5.57
CA ASN A 179 15.01 12.82 6.74
C ASN A 179 13.72 11.96 6.75
N ALA A 180 13.00 11.87 5.63
CA ALA A 180 11.81 11.04 5.49
C ALA A 180 12.15 9.64 4.93
N ASP A 181 13.40 9.39 4.57
CA ASP A 181 13.88 8.09 4.16
C ASP A 181 13.96 7.15 5.38
N TRP A 182 13.39 5.96 5.25
CA TRP A 182 13.70 4.87 6.16
C TRP A 182 15.08 4.33 5.79
N GLN A 183 16.09 4.54 6.65
CA GLN A 183 17.45 4.08 6.40
C GLN A 183 17.58 2.58 6.67
N ASP A 184 17.33 1.81 5.62
CA ASP A 184 17.22 0.36 5.60
C ASP A 184 18.30 -0.38 6.43
N ASN A 185 17.84 -1.35 7.22
CA ASN A 185 18.62 -2.26 8.08
C ASN A 185 19.46 -1.66 9.23
N ARG A 186 19.62 -0.33 9.36
CA ARG A 186 20.44 0.27 10.44
C ARG A 186 19.75 1.31 11.31
N ALA A 187 18.62 1.88 10.89
CA ALA A 187 17.93 2.90 11.68
C ALA A 187 17.38 2.35 13.01
N GLN A 188 17.62 3.04 14.13
CA GLN A 188 17.12 2.68 15.46
C GLN A 188 16.02 3.64 15.95
N CYS A 189 15.19 4.16 15.04
CA CYS A 189 14.23 5.23 15.37
C CYS A 189 14.92 6.51 15.86
N ASP A 190 16.11 6.79 15.31
CA ASP A 190 16.95 7.92 15.72
C ASP A 190 16.53 9.24 15.06
N THR A 191 15.71 9.17 14.00
CA THR A 191 15.18 10.36 13.32
C THR A 191 14.12 11.02 14.18
N SER A 192 14.37 12.27 14.56
CA SER A 192 13.40 13.09 15.29
C SER A 192 12.26 13.52 14.37
N CYS A 193 11.00 13.44 14.84
CA CYS A 193 9.84 13.92 14.10
C CYS A 193 10.01 15.34 13.57
N ASP A 194 10.51 16.27 14.40
CA ASP A 194 10.68 17.69 14.04
C ASP A 194 11.76 17.92 12.97
N SER A 195 12.59 16.92 12.68
CA SER A 195 13.63 17.01 11.66
C SER A 195 13.18 16.58 10.26
N ILE A 196 11.98 16.00 10.15
CA ILE A 196 11.45 15.50 8.88
C ILE A 196 10.84 16.67 8.10
N SER A 197 11.31 16.87 6.86
CA SER A 197 10.65 17.83 5.96
C SER A 197 9.25 17.32 5.61
N THR A 198 8.24 18.14 5.84
CA THR A 198 6.86 17.85 5.45
C THR A 198 6.49 18.50 4.14
N THR A 199 7.44 18.90 3.31
CA THR A 199 7.18 19.51 2.00
C THR A 199 8.15 18.95 0.95
N PRO A 200 7.63 18.55 -0.25
CA PRO A 200 6.21 18.48 -0.63
C PRO A 200 5.40 17.45 0.19
N TYR A 201 4.07 17.50 0.10
CA TYR A 201 3.15 16.61 0.81
C TYR A 201 1.86 16.37 0.00
N TYR A 202 1.15 15.28 0.27
CA TYR A 202 -0.17 15.02 -0.32
C TYR A 202 -1.24 15.12 0.78
N PRO A 203 -2.19 16.07 0.66
CA PRO A 203 -3.20 16.27 1.68
C PRO A 203 -4.22 15.13 1.68
N ILE A 204 -4.57 14.64 2.87
CA ILE A 204 -5.61 13.65 3.10
C ILE A 204 -6.82 14.35 3.72
N SER A 205 -7.95 14.33 3.05
CA SER A 205 -9.21 14.85 3.59
C SER A 205 -9.90 13.82 4.51
N SER A 206 -9.73 12.53 4.21
CA SER A 206 -10.20 11.46 5.10
C SER A 206 -9.46 10.15 4.89
N ILE A 207 -9.32 9.37 5.96
CA ILE A 207 -8.71 8.04 5.94
C ILE A 207 -9.33 7.14 7.01
N TYR A 208 -9.79 5.96 6.60
CA TYR A 208 -10.39 4.98 7.50
C TYR A 208 -10.07 3.53 7.09
N ALA A 209 -9.80 2.70 8.09
CA ALA A 209 -9.70 1.26 7.96
C ALA A 209 -11.04 0.64 7.54
N ARG A 210 -10.98 -0.38 6.70
CA ARG A 210 -12.13 -1.15 6.23
C ARG A 210 -11.83 -2.63 6.27
N THR A 211 -12.65 -3.38 6.99
CA THR A 211 -12.49 -4.83 7.13
C THR A 211 -13.07 -5.57 5.95
N ILE A 212 -12.29 -6.46 5.33
CA ILE A 212 -12.77 -7.37 4.31
C ILE A 212 -13.43 -8.55 5.03
N GLU A 213 -14.65 -8.89 4.65
CA GLU A 213 -15.37 -9.99 5.28
C GLU A 213 -14.77 -11.33 4.83
N THR A 214 -14.10 -12.02 5.75
CA THR A 214 -13.45 -13.32 5.50
C THR A 214 -13.82 -14.40 6.52
N HIS A 215 -14.38 -14.03 7.67
CA HIS A 215 -14.75 -14.95 8.74
C HIS A 215 -16.23 -15.32 8.70
N GLU A 216 -16.56 -16.50 9.22
CA GLU A 216 -17.92 -17.05 9.34
C GLU A 216 -18.69 -17.09 7.99
N ILE A 217 -17.94 -17.19 6.90
CA ILE A 217 -18.43 -17.31 5.53
C ILE A 217 -17.73 -18.48 4.83
N SER A 218 -18.19 -18.87 3.63
CA SER A 218 -17.48 -19.92 2.90
C SER A 218 -16.12 -19.43 2.39
N GLU A 219 -15.17 -20.35 2.26
CA GLU A 219 -13.84 -20.10 1.70
C GLU A 219 -13.93 -19.39 0.34
N GLU A 220 -14.82 -19.85 -0.54
CA GLU A 220 -15.01 -19.25 -1.87
C GLU A 220 -15.50 -17.80 -1.79
N GLN A 221 -16.34 -17.49 -0.80
CA GLN A 221 -16.82 -16.13 -0.57
C GLN A 221 -15.72 -15.24 0.01
N ALA A 222 -14.88 -15.75 0.92
CA ALA A 222 -13.72 -15.03 1.46
C ALA A 222 -12.72 -14.70 0.34
N ILE A 223 -12.37 -15.70 -0.48
CA ILE A 223 -11.53 -15.54 -1.66
C ILE A 223 -12.15 -14.50 -2.61
N SER A 224 -13.45 -14.61 -2.91
CA SER A 224 -14.14 -13.67 -3.80
C SER A 224 -14.12 -12.24 -3.25
N ASN A 225 -14.29 -12.05 -1.95
CA ASN A 225 -14.24 -10.73 -1.31
C ASN A 225 -12.86 -10.09 -1.41
N ILE A 226 -11.78 -10.84 -1.15
CA ILE A 226 -10.40 -10.35 -1.29
C ILE A 226 -10.11 -10.00 -2.76
N LYS A 227 -10.43 -10.90 -3.70
CA LYS A 227 -10.30 -10.62 -5.15
C LYS A 227 -11.08 -9.38 -5.55
N ASN A 228 -12.26 -9.15 -4.97
CA ASN A 228 -13.07 -7.97 -5.26
C ASN A 228 -12.36 -6.67 -4.89
N ILE A 229 -11.67 -6.62 -3.74
CA ILE A 229 -10.90 -5.44 -3.33
C ILE A 229 -9.70 -5.21 -4.27
N LEU A 230 -8.98 -6.27 -4.63
CA LEU A 230 -7.89 -6.18 -5.60
C LEU A 230 -8.38 -5.65 -6.96
N HIS A 231 -9.50 -6.17 -7.49
CA HIS A 231 -10.10 -5.70 -8.75
C HIS A 231 -10.69 -4.28 -8.68
N GLN A 232 -10.86 -3.72 -7.48
CA GLN A 232 -11.11 -2.28 -7.28
C GLN A 232 -9.83 -1.44 -7.31
N GLN A 233 -8.69 -2.05 -7.67
CA GLN A 233 -7.35 -1.46 -7.66
C GLN A 233 -6.95 -0.93 -6.27
N LYS A 234 -7.32 -1.69 -5.22
CA LYS A 234 -6.95 -1.37 -3.83
C LYS A 234 -6.02 -2.43 -3.28
N GLY A 235 -4.96 -1.99 -2.60
CA GLY A 235 -4.13 -2.86 -1.79
C GLY A 235 -4.92 -3.50 -0.65
N VAL A 236 -4.57 -4.75 -0.34
CA VAL A 236 -5.14 -5.48 0.80
C VAL A 236 -4.08 -5.55 1.89
N TYR A 237 -4.33 -4.88 3.01
CA TYR A 237 -3.55 -5.01 4.23
C TYR A 237 -3.88 -6.36 4.87
N PHE A 238 -2.87 -7.19 5.11
CA PHE A 238 -3.05 -8.48 5.75
C PHE A 238 -2.16 -8.57 6.98
N SER A 239 -2.76 -8.76 8.15
CA SER A 239 -2.01 -9.04 9.38
C SER A 239 -2.37 -10.39 9.97
N PHE A 240 -1.38 -11.01 10.60
CA PHE A 240 -1.52 -12.32 11.22
C PHE A 240 -0.77 -12.42 12.54
N ILE A 241 -1.28 -13.28 13.43
CA ILE A 241 -0.68 -13.54 14.73
C ILE A 241 0.29 -14.71 14.63
N LEU A 242 1.45 -14.55 15.27
CA LEU A 242 2.38 -15.63 15.53
C LEU A 242 2.26 -16.02 17.03
N PRO A 243 1.68 -17.17 17.39
CA PRO A 243 1.32 -17.43 18.79
C PRO A 243 2.48 -17.79 19.71
N ASP A 244 3.58 -18.31 19.15
CA ASP A 244 4.74 -18.81 19.89
C ASP A 244 6.02 -18.70 19.06
N ASP A 245 7.17 -18.98 19.69
CA ASP A 245 8.48 -18.93 19.03
C ASP A 245 8.65 -20.04 17.98
N GLU A 246 7.89 -21.15 18.08
CA GLU A 246 7.92 -22.25 17.11
C GLU A 246 7.36 -21.79 15.77
N TYR A 247 6.21 -21.11 15.78
CA TYR A 247 5.60 -20.59 14.56
C TYR A 247 6.39 -19.43 13.97
N LEU A 248 6.96 -18.58 14.83
CA LEU A 248 7.92 -17.57 14.40
C LEU A 248 9.10 -18.21 13.65
N THR A 249 9.69 -19.26 14.21
CA THR A 249 10.78 -20.01 13.56
C THR A 249 10.33 -20.57 12.23
N HIS A 250 9.14 -21.17 12.17
CA HIS A 250 8.59 -21.72 10.93
C HIS A 250 8.45 -20.66 9.81
N PHE A 251 7.97 -19.46 10.14
CA PHE A 251 7.85 -18.37 9.16
C PHE A 251 9.22 -17.80 8.75
N ASN A 252 10.16 -17.69 9.69
CA ASN A 252 11.53 -17.26 9.41
C ASN A 252 12.28 -18.27 8.53
N ASP A 253 12.13 -19.56 8.79
CA ASP A 253 12.73 -20.64 7.99
C ASP A 253 12.11 -20.66 6.58
N PHE A 254 10.79 -20.46 6.46
CA PHE A 254 10.16 -20.26 5.15
C PHE A 254 10.78 -19.08 4.41
N TRP A 255 10.91 -17.93 5.07
CA TRP A 255 11.49 -16.74 4.44
C TRP A 255 12.97 -16.93 4.08
N SER A 256 13.76 -17.59 4.92
CA SER A 256 15.21 -17.67 4.72
C SER A 256 15.62 -18.79 3.77
N ASP A 257 14.94 -19.94 3.85
CA ASP A 257 15.40 -21.18 3.21
C ASP A 257 14.57 -21.59 1.99
N GLN A 258 13.32 -21.12 1.87
CA GLN A 258 12.45 -21.43 0.73
C GLN A 258 12.53 -20.32 -0.32
N LYS A 259 12.21 -20.70 -1.56
CA LYS A 259 12.26 -19.82 -2.72
C LYS A 259 11.01 -18.97 -2.84
N GLU A 260 11.09 -17.91 -3.63
CA GLU A 260 9.96 -17.04 -3.94
C GLU A 260 8.78 -17.77 -4.59
N GLU A 261 9.05 -18.85 -5.35
CA GLU A 261 8.01 -19.67 -5.97
C GLU A 261 7.28 -20.63 -5.01
N ASP A 262 7.82 -20.87 -3.81
CA ASP A 262 7.25 -21.80 -2.85
C ASP A 262 6.03 -21.17 -2.16
N VAL A 263 5.00 -22.00 -1.93
CA VAL A 263 3.72 -21.56 -1.34
C VAL A 263 3.75 -21.81 0.16
N TYR A 264 3.59 -20.74 0.94
CA TYR A 264 3.50 -20.81 2.39
C TYR A 264 2.10 -21.17 2.84
N ASN A 265 1.97 -22.22 3.65
CA ASN A 265 0.74 -22.48 4.38
C ASN A 265 0.77 -21.80 5.75
N ILE A 266 -0.11 -20.81 5.93
CA ILE A 266 -0.12 -19.94 7.10
C ILE A 266 -0.99 -20.50 8.24
N ASP A 267 -1.97 -21.35 7.97
CA ASP A 267 -2.93 -21.83 8.98
C ASP A 267 -2.41 -22.96 9.89
N TRP A 268 -1.13 -23.30 9.83
CA TRP A 268 -0.53 -24.31 10.70
C TRP A 268 -0.69 -24.01 12.21
N ALA A 269 -0.85 -22.73 12.58
CA ALA A 269 -0.99 -22.29 13.96
C ALA A 269 -2.42 -22.34 14.52
N CYS A 270 -3.41 -22.82 13.77
CA CYS A 270 -4.80 -22.79 14.25
C CYS A 270 -4.99 -23.63 15.52
N GLY A 271 -5.71 -23.04 16.48
CA GLY A 271 -5.99 -23.61 17.79
C GLY A 271 -4.81 -23.57 18.78
N LYS A 272 -3.66 -22.99 18.41
CA LYS A 272 -2.52 -22.85 19.33
C LYS A 272 -2.78 -21.77 20.39
N GLU A 273 -2.18 -21.96 21.56
CA GLU A 273 -2.19 -20.99 22.65
C GLU A 273 -1.21 -19.84 22.35
N TYR A 274 -1.65 -18.60 22.56
CA TYR A 274 -0.81 -17.41 22.47
C TYR A 274 0.02 -17.26 23.74
N ILE A 275 1.33 -17.37 23.61
CA ILE A 275 2.29 -17.23 24.71
C ILE A 275 2.79 -15.79 24.71
N GLU A 276 2.38 -14.98 25.68
CA GLU A 276 2.62 -13.52 25.67
C GLU A 276 4.11 -13.11 25.58
N ASP A 277 5.00 -13.92 26.15
CA ASP A 277 6.46 -13.70 26.11
C ASP A 277 7.14 -14.27 24.85
N GLU A 278 6.41 -14.96 23.96
CA GLU A 278 6.95 -15.56 22.73
C GLU A 278 6.16 -15.14 21.48
N GLY A 279 4.94 -14.66 21.68
CA GLY A 279 4.01 -14.29 20.64
C GLY A 279 4.46 -13.03 19.92
N ALA A 280 3.96 -12.90 18.70
CA ALA A 280 4.24 -11.79 17.82
C ALA A 280 3.04 -11.52 16.89
N GLY A 281 3.12 -10.42 16.17
CA GLY A 281 2.24 -10.11 15.04
C GLY A 281 3.08 -9.65 13.85
N HIS A 282 2.57 -9.92 12.66
CA HIS A 282 3.18 -9.45 11.42
C HIS A 282 2.13 -8.90 10.45
N ALA A 283 2.55 -7.99 9.58
CA ALA A 283 1.68 -7.39 8.59
C ALA A 283 2.39 -7.28 7.24
N VAL A 284 1.68 -7.63 6.17
CA VAL A 284 2.16 -7.66 4.79
C VAL A 284 1.08 -7.16 3.85
N LEU A 285 1.45 -6.89 2.60
CA LEU A 285 0.53 -6.38 1.58
C LEU A 285 0.15 -7.50 0.61
N CYS A 286 -1.13 -7.83 0.47
CA CYS A 286 -1.60 -8.65 -0.63
C CYS A 286 -1.82 -7.77 -1.87
N VAL A 287 -1.11 -8.08 -2.95
CA VAL A 287 -1.09 -7.31 -4.21
C VAL A 287 -1.67 -8.07 -5.39
N GLY A 288 -2.11 -9.31 -5.20
CA GLY A 288 -2.57 -10.12 -6.32
C GLY A 288 -2.82 -11.57 -5.96
N TYR A 289 -3.11 -12.36 -6.98
CA TYR A 289 -3.34 -13.79 -6.87
C TYR A 289 -3.05 -14.51 -8.19
N ASN A 290 -2.90 -15.84 -8.10
CA ASN A 290 -2.91 -16.74 -9.24
C ASN A 290 -3.64 -18.04 -8.86
N ASP A 291 -4.66 -18.37 -9.64
CA ASP A 291 -5.46 -19.60 -9.63
C ASP A 291 -5.67 -20.12 -11.07
N GLU A 292 -4.63 -19.99 -11.91
CA GLU A 292 -4.59 -20.54 -13.26
C GLU A 292 -4.66 -22.07 -13.27
N GLU A 293 -5.48 -22.64 -14.16
CA GLU A 293 -5.58 -24.08 -14.33
C GLU A 293 -4.20 -24.67 -14.68
N GLY A 294 -3.74 -25.64 -13.88
CA GLY A 294 -2.49 -26.36 -14.11
C GLY A 294 -1.28 -25.88 -13.31
N ILE A 295 -1.43 -24.84 -12.47
CA ILE A 295 -0.45 -24.56 -11.41
C ILE A 295 -0.65 -25.51 -10.22
N GLU A 296 0.40 -25.72 -9.42
CA GLU A 296 0.38 -26.70 -8.33
C GLU A 296 -0.55 -26.30 -7.17
N ASN A 297 -0.56 -25.01 -6.83
CA ASN A 297 -1.38 -24.45 -5.76
C ASN A 297 -1.88 -23.07 -6.18
N ASP A 298 -3.13 -22.75 -5.87
CA ASP A 298 -3.65 -21.39 -5.97
C ASP A 298 -3.04 -20.55 -4.84
N TYR A 299 -2.62 -19.32 -5.13
CA TYR A 299 -1.93 -18.48 -4.14
C TYR A 299 -2.30 -17.00 -4.23
N TRP A 300 -2.19 -16.34 -3.08
CA TRP A 300 -2.08 -14.89 -2.96
C TRP A 300 -0.63 -14.46 -3.18
N ILE A 301 -0.45 -13.30 -3.82
CA ILE A 301 0.85 -12.64 -4.00
C ILE A 301 1.02 -11.63 -2.88
N MET A 302 1.93 -11.92 -1.96
CA MET A 302 2.15 -11.15 -0.74
C MET A 302 3.48 -10.42 -0.80
N LEU A 303 3.50 -9.12 -0.51
CA LEU A 303 4.70 -8.29 -0.43
C LEU A 303 5.08 -8.04 1.02
N ASN A 304 6.26 -8.55 1.42
CA ASN A 304 6.79 -8.42 2.76
C ASN A 304 7.57 -7.11 2.93
N SER A 305 8.12 -6.86 4.13
CA SER A 305 8.98 -5.72 4.43
C SER A 305 10.33 -6.11 5.04
N TRP A 306 10.86 -7.28 4.66
CA TRP A 306 12.14 -7.83 5.15
C TRP A 306 13.28 -7.73 4.12
N GLY A 307 13.10 -6.91 3.07
CA GLY A 307 14.04 -6.80 1.97
C GLY A 307 14.03 -8.02 1.04
N ILE A 308 15.19 -8.33 0.47
CA ILE A 308 15.37 -9.43 -0.49
C ILE A 308 16.33 -10.48 0.05
N THR A 309 16.20 -11.72 -0.43
CA THR A 309 17.19 -12.80 -0.22
C THR A 309 17.73 -13.27 -1.57
N SER A 310 18.71 -14.19 -1.57
CA SER A 310 19.25 -14.78 -2.80
C SER A 310 18.17 -15.43 -3.68
N ASP A 311 17.19 -16.06 -3.03
CA ASP A 311 16.12 -16.83 -3.67
C ASP A 311 14.79 -16.06 -3.69
N ARG A 312 14.81 -14.77 -3.31
CA ARG A 312 13.64 -13.86 -3.28
C ARG A 312 14.02 -12.43 -3.60
N SER A 313 14.22 -12.19 -4.89
CA SER A 313 14.69 -10.90 -5.41
C SER A 313 13.63 -9.82 -5.48
N THR A 314 12.34 -10.16 -5.38
CA THR A 314 11.24 -9.18 -5.45
C THR A 314 10.68 -8.80 -4.08
N GLY A 315 11.10 -9.49 -3.01
CA GLY A 315 10.52 -9.33 -1.67
C GLY A 315 9.09 -9.87 -1.55
N LEU A 316 8.61 -10.57 -2.58
CA LEU A 316 7.31 -11.24 -2.59
C LEU A 316 7.40 -12.65 -2.00
N PHE A 317 6.29 -13.17 -1.53
CA PHE A 317 6.10 -14.60 -1.30
C PHE A 317 4.69 -15.00 -1.70
N ARG A 318 4.50 -16.31 -1.91
CA ARG A 318 3.19 -16.88 -2.22
C ARG A 318 2.58 -17.42 -0.94
N MET A 319 1.34 -17.03 -0.66
CA MET A 319 0.56 -17.57 0.44
C MET A 319 -0.55 -18.44 -0.11
N ASN A 320 -0.74 -19.63 0.47
CA ASN A 320 -1.80 -20.54 0.06
C ASN A 320 -3.16 -19.83 0.07
N MET A 321 -3.89 -19.90 -1.05
CA MET A 321 -5.21 -19.28 -1.18
C MET A 321 -6.29 -20.06 -0.42
N HIS A 322 -6.15 -21.38 -0.39
CA HIS A 322 -7.08 -22.31 0.23
C HIS A 322 -6.62 -22.63 1.66
N MET A 323 -7.02 -21.75 2.58
CA MET A 323 -6.58 -21.70 3.98
C MET A 323 -7.80 -21.63 4.90
N ASP A 324 -7.63 -22.01 6.17
CA ASP A 324 -8.66 -21.79 7.19
C ASP A 324 -8.80 -20.28 7.50
N TYR A 325 -9.72 -19.59 6.81
CA TYR A 325 -10.00 -18.18 7.06
C TYR A 325 -10.61 -17.94 8.45
N ASP A 326 -11.16 -18.97 9.11
CA ASP A 326 -11.65 -18.92 10.49
C ASP A 326 -10.61 -19.40 11.51
N CYS A 327 -9.33 -19.52 11.10
CA CYS A 327 -8.24 -19.87 11.98
C CYS A 327 -8.19 -18.97 13.21
N THR A 328 -8.13 -19.57 14.39
CA THR A 328 -8.05 -18.87 15.67
C THR A 328 -6.81 -19.27 16.45
N ILE A 329 -6.39 -18.39 17.35
CA ILE A 329 -5.44 -18.65 18.43
C ILE A 329 -6.16 -18.47 19.77
N VAL A 330 -5.71 -19.18 20.80
CA VAL A 330 -6.34 -19.17 22.13
C VAL A 330 -5.54 -18.28 23.06
N TYR A 331 -6.16 -17.25 23.65
CA TYR A 331 -5.55 -16.43 24.70
C TYR A 331 -6.50 -16.28 25.89
N GLN A 332 -6.05 -16.62 27.09
CA GLN A 332 -6.85 -16.59 28.33
C GLN A 332 -8.22 -17.31 28.22
N ASN A 333 -8.26 -18.45 27.54
CA ASN A 333 -9.48 -19.24 27.24
C ASN A 333 -10.50 -18.55 26.32
N HIS A 334 -10.06 -17.60 25.51
CA HIS A 334 -10.85 -16.98 24.46
C HIS A 334 -10.18 -17.21 23.11
N ASP A 335 -10.99 -17.50 22.09
CA ASP A 335 -10.54 -17.64 20.71
C ASP A 335 -10.46 -16.26 20.06
N TYR A 336 -9.34 -15.97 19.42
CA TYR A 336 -9.12 -14.76 18.63
C TYR A 336 -8.76 -15.18 17.22
N TYR A 337 -9.38 -14.58 16.21
CA TYR A 337 -9.01 -14.85 14.82
C TYR A 337 -7.55 -14.52 14.57
N SER A 338 -6.83 -15.40 13.89
CA SER A 338 -5.42 -15.22 13.60
C SER A 338 -5.21 -14.22 12.48
N PHE A 339 -6.13 -14.16 11.51
CA PHE A 339 -5.98 -13.47 10.24
C PHE A 339 -6.91 -12.28 10.10
N ASP A 340 -6.35 -11.11 9.81
CA ASP A 340 -7.12 -9.89 9.56
C ASP A 340 -6.87 -9.41 8.13
N PHE A 341 -7.92 -9.35 7.33
CA PHE A 341 -7.88 -8.78 5.98
C PHE A 341 -8.57 -7.42 5.98
N GLU A 342 -7.83 -6.37 5.63
CA GLU A 342 -8.31 -5.00 5.64
C GLU A 342 -7.88 -4.24 4.38
N THR A 343 -8.48 -3.08 4.16
CA THR A 343 -8.04 -2.08 3.18
C THR A 343 -8.32 -0.69 3.73
N LEU A 344 -7.94 0.36 2.98
CA LEU A 344 -8.20 1.74 3.37
C LEU A 344 -9.22 2.37 2.43
N ASN A 345 -10.12 3.16 3.02
CA ASN A 345 -10.80 4.23 2.31
C ASN A 345 -10.05 5.53 2.61
N VAL A 346 -9.24 5.96 1.64
CA VAL A 346 -8.55 7.24 1.65
C VAL A 346 -9.22 8.16 0.64
N THR A 347 -9.37 9.42 1.00
CA THR A 347 -9.73 10.51 0.09
C THR A 347 -8.66 11.57 0.24
N PHE A 348 -8.04 11.93 -0.87
CA PHE A 348 -7.12 13.05 -0.91
C PHE A 348 -7.92 14.35 -1.03
N THR A 349 -7.36 15.45 -0.57
CA THR A 349 -7.98 16.74 -0.86
C THR A 349 -7.68 17.07 -2.31
N SER A 350 -8.68 16.91 -3.19
CA SER A 350 -8.66 17.62 -4.47
C SER A 350 -8.86 19.11 -4.16
N ASP A 351 -7.82 19.90 -4.35
CA ASP A 351 -7.79 21.37 -4.36
C ASP A 351 -8.16 22.08 -3.05
N ASP A 352 -7.14 22.67 -2.42
CA ASP A 352 -7.26 23.91 -1.64
C ASP A 352 -7.42 25.15 -2.53
N GLY A 353 -7.44 24.97 -3.85
CA GLY A 353 -7.36 26.03 -4.85
C GLY A 353 -6.04 26.05 -5.59
N ALA A 354 -5.03 25.28 -5.17
CA ALA A 354 -3.80 25.10 -5.94
C ALA A 354 -4.07 24.38 -7.27
N PRO A 355 -3.38 24.73 -8.36
CA PRO A 355 -3.50 24.00 -9.62
C PRO A 355 -3.05 22.54 -9.47
N ASN A 356 -3.53 21.65 -10.34
CA ASN A 356 -3.01 20.28 -10.42
C ASN A 356 -1.49 20.25 -10.68
N PRO A 357 -0.80 19.14 -10.33
CA PRO A 357 0.59 18.95 -10.76
C PRO A 357 0.69 19.04 -12.29
N PRO A 358 1.62 19.82 -12.86
CA PRO A 358 1.68 20.02 -14.31
C PRO A 358 1.99 18.74 -15.09
N GLU A 359 1.28 18.47 -16.18
CA GLU A 359 1.67 17.45 -17.14
C GLU A 359 2.82 17.98 -18.02
N ILE A 360 3.85 17.16 -18.25
CA ILE A 360 5.02 17.51 -19.07
C ILE A 360 5.12 16.52 -20.23
N GLN A 361 5.08 17.03 -21.46
CA GLN A 361 5.28 16.24 -22.68
C GLN A 361 6.47 16.78 -23.47
N GLY A 362 7.32 15.90 -24.00
CA GLY A 362 8.46 16.31 -24.80
C GLY A 362 9.38 15.14 -25.15
N PRO A 363 10.52 15.40 -25.81
CA PRO A 363 11.49 14.36 -26.12
C PRO A 363 12.27 13.94 -24.86
N SER A 364 12.20 12.65 -24.53
CA SER A 364 13.01 12.03 -23.45
C SER A 364 14.45 11.68 -23.89
N SER A 365 14.76 11.82 -25.19
CA SER A 365 16.10 11.61 -25.75
C SER A 365 16.46 12.77 -26.64
N VAL A 366 17.46 13.56 -26.24
CA VAL A 366 17.84 14.81 -26.92
C VAL A 366 19.32 14.81 -27.30
N LYS A 367 19.73 15.71 -28.19
CA LYS A 367 21.16 15.90 -28.50
C LYS A 367 21.73 17.06 -27.69
N LYS A 368 23.02 16.93 -27.38
CA LYS A 368 23.83 18.00 -26.78
C LYS A 368 23.72 19.29 -27.59
N ASP A 369 23.56 20.42 -26.88
CA ASP A 369 23.48 21.78 -27.42
C ASP A 369 22.34 22.01 -28.43
N GLU A 370 21.38 21.08 -28.53
CA GLU A 370 20.18 21.21 -29.36
C GLU A 370 19.02 21.71 -28.48
N SER A 371 18.31 22.75 -28.93
CA SER A 371 17.12 23.27 -28.24
C SER A 371 15.94 22.34 -28.53
N ASN A 372 15.28 21.88 -27.47
CA ASN A 372 14.12 20.99 -27.54
C ASN A 372 12.92 21.63 -26.86
N THR A 373 11.74 21.38 -27.42
CA THR A 373 10.47 21.93 -26.93
C THR A 373 9.79 20.95 -25.99
N TYR A 374 9.31 21.46 -24.87
CA TYR A 374 8.48 20.77 -23.90
C TYR A 374 7.14 21.49 -23.79
N GLN A 375 6.08 20.71 -23.78
CA GLN A 375 4.71 21.14 -23.56
C GLN A 375 4.35 20.92 -22.11
N ILE A 376 3.83 21.97 -21.47
CA ILE A 376 3.41 21.94 -20.06
C ILE A 376 1.94 22.34 -20.00
N THR A 377 1.15 21.62 -19.23
CA THR A 377 -0.27 21.94 -18.99
C THR A 377 -0.65 21.61 -17.57
N THR A 378 -1.42 22.47 -16.92
CA THR A 378 -2.12 22.13 -15.69
C THR A 378 -3.56 22.63 -15.74
N ILE A 379 -4.42 22.03 -14.93
CA ILE A 379 -5.79 22.47 -14.70
C ILE A 379 -5.87 22.93 -13.25
N ASP A 380 -6.30 24.16 -13.06
CA ASP A 380 -6.86 24.67 -11.81
C ASP A 380 -8.38 24.43 -11.79
N VAL A 381 -8.92 23.84 -10.71
CA VAL A 381 -10.34 23.48 -10.65
C VAL A 381 -11.28 24.66 -10.44
N GLN A 382 -10.78 25.76 -9.87
CA GLN A 382 -11.50 27.03 -9.79
C GLN A 382 -11.42 27.78 -11.12
N ASN A 383 -10.63 27.26 -12.07
CA ASN A 383 -10.33 27.83 -13.36
C ASN A 383 -9.62 29.20 -13.21
N ASP A 384 -8.80 29.32 -12.16
CA ASP A 384 -7.91 30.45 -11.94
C ASP A 384 -6.73 30.41 -12.92
N GLU A 385 -6.12 31.56 -13.16
CA GLU A 385 -4.92 31.64 -14.01
C GLU A 385 -3.71 31.06 -13.27
N VAL A 386 -2.82 30.41 -14.03
CA VAL A 386 -1.70 29.64 -13.47
C VAL A 386 -0.35 30.20 -13.90
N PHE A 387 0.64 30.05 -13.03
CA PHE A 387 2.05 30.34 -13.29
C PHE A 387 2.86 29.05 -13.18
N TYR A 388 3.96 28.93 -13.92
CA TYR A 388 4.84 27.76 -13.85
C TYR A 388 6.25 28.15 -13.40
N LYS A 389 6.91 27.28 -12.66
CA LYS A 389 8.33 27.35 -12.32
C LYS A 389 9.00 26.08 -12.81
N ILE A 390 10.12 26.21 -13.51
CA ILE A 390 10.78 25.08 -14.20
C ILE A 390 12.24 25.02 -13.78
N ASP A 391 12.66 23.90 -13.21
CA ASP A 391 14.05 23.57 -12.96
C ASP A 391 14.51 22.55 -14.01
N TRP A 392 15.56 22.89 -14.75
CA TRP A 392 16.07 22.05 -15.84
C TRP A 392 17.17 21.07 -15.40
N ASP A 393 17.49 21.03 -14.09
CA ASP A 393 18.47 20.11 -13.48
C ASP A 393 19.90 20.25 -14.01
N ASP A 394 20.21 21.39 -14.62
CA ASP A 394 21.56 21.79 -15.02
C ASP A 394 22.04 23.07 -14.30
N GLY A 395 21.29 23.48 -13.27
CA GLY A 395 21.49 24.72 -12.52
C GLY A 395 20.77 25.93 -13.14
N THR A 396 20.07 25.76 -14.25
CA THR A 396 19.17 26.79 -14.80
C THR A 396 17.73 26.57 -14.32
N VAL A 397 17.08 27.67 -13.93
CA VAL A 397 15.70 27.68 -13.44
C VAL A 397 14.97 28.83 -14.11
N ASP A 398 13.87 28.51 -14.80
CA ASP A 398 12.89 29.51 -15.17
C ASP A 398 12.03 29.81 -13.94
N GLY A 399 12.01 31.09 -13.54
CA GLY A 399 11.16 31.55 -12.45
C GLY A 399 9.67 31.40 -12.77
N TRP A 400 8.81 31.96 -11.92
CA TRP A 400 7.36 31.94 -12.16
C TRP A 400 6.99 32.67 -13.48
N ILE A 401 6.75 31.91 -14.54
CA ILE A 401 6.29 32.36 -15.85
C ILE A 401 4.76 32.28 -15.92
N GLY A 402 4.12 33.30 -16.46
CA GLY A 402 2.66 33.41 -16.51
C GLY A 402 2.17 34.86 -16.31
N PRO A 403 0.86 35.07 -16.07
CA PRO A 403 -0.18 34.04 -15.95
C PRO A 403 -0.54 33.39 -17.30
N TYR A 404 -1.05 32.17 -17.23
CA TYR A 404 -1.65 31.40 -18.33
C TYR A 404 -3.04 30.93 -17.93
N LEU A 405 -3.91 30.63 -18.90
CA LEU A 405 -5.24 30.11 -18.57
C LEU A 405 -5.15 28.68 -18.04
N SER A 406 -6.02 28.34 -17.07
CA SER A 406 -6.20 26.93 -16.65
C SER A 406 -6.52 26.05 -17.86
N GLY A 407 -5.79 24.95 -18.01
CA GLY A 407 -5.86 24.02 -19.14
C GLY A 407 -5.14 24.48 -20.41
N GLU A 408 -4.46 25.64 -20.40
CA GLU A 408 -3.63 26.09 -21.53
C GLU A 408 -2.32 25.29 -21.60
N THR A 409 -2.01 24.79 -22.80
CA THR A 409 -0.71 24.17 -23.07
C THR A 409 0.31 25.22 -23.49
N ILE A 410 1.36 25.37 -22.70
CA ILE A 410 2.49 26.26 -23.00
C ILE A 410 3.66 25.48 -23.60
N GLU A 411 4.44 26.13 -24.44
CA GLU A 411 5.67 25.58 -25.01
C GLU A 411 6.89 26.31 -24.45
N VAL A 412 7.78 25.55 -23.82
CA VAL A 412 9.06 26.04 -23.30
C VAL A 412 10.20 25.29 -23.97
N ASN A 413 11.36 25.94 -24.10
CA ASN A 413 12.49 25.40 -24.83
C ASN A 413 13.74 25.38 -23.96
N HIS A 414 14.49 24.29 -23.99
CA HIS A 414 15.77 24.19 -23.30
C HIS A 414 16.80 23.35 -24.05
N SER A 415 18.08 23.53 -23.71
CA SER A 415 19.20 22.77 -24.26
C SER A 415 20.26 22.47 -23.19
N TRP A 416 20.76 21.24 -23.16
CA TRP A 416 21.79 20.82 -22.21
C TRP A 416 23.17 20.73 -22.86
N ALA A 417 24.17 21.27 -22.15
CA ALA A 417 25.56 21.34 -22.64
C ALA A 417 26.44 20.14 -22.23
N LYS A 418 26.12 19.49 -21.10
CA LYS A 418 26.87 18.34 -20.59
C LYS A 418 26.08 17.06 -20.92
N LYS A 419 26.81 16.01 -21.28
CA LYS A 419 26.18 14.69 -21.49
C LYS A 419 25.89 14.09 -20.13
N ASP A 420 24.62 14.00 -19.80
CA ASP A 420 24.12 13.40 -18.58
C ASP A 420 22.66 12.94 -18.79
N THR A 421 22.08 12.42 -17.73
CA THR A 421 20.62 12.34 -17.57
C THR A 421 20.18 13.49 -16.67
N TYR A 422 19.06 14.12 -17.03
CA TYR A 422 18.49 15.28 -16.34
C TYR A 422 17.02 15.00 -15.98
N VAL A 423 16.56 15.57 -14.88
CA VAL A 423 15.16 15.50 -14.46
C VAL A 423 14.57 16.91 -14.46
N ILE A 424 13.72 17.23 -15.43
CA ILE A 424 12.99 18.51 -15.44
C ILE A 424 12.00 18.49 -14.27
N HIS A 425 12.00 19.50 -13.41
CA HIS A 425 11.00 19.68 -12.37
C HIS A 425 10.11 20.87 -12.72
N VAL A 426 8.80 20.69 -12.74
CA VAL A 426 7.83 21.77 -13.00
C VAL A 426 6.85 21.88 -11.85
N LYS A 427 6.65 23.10 -11.34
CA LYS A 427 5.61 23.43 -10.36
C LYS A 427 4.67 24.46 -10.97
N ALA A 428 3.39 24.41 -10.64
CA ALA A 428 2.44 25.47 -10.91
C ALA A 428 2.03 26.20 -9.63
N LYS A 429 1.47 27.40 -9.77
CA LYS A 429 0.71 28.09 -8.73
C LYS A 429 -0.41 28.90 -9.36
N ASP A 430 -1.48 29.18 -8.63
CA ASP A 430 -2.57 30.02 -9.11
C ASP A 430 -2.35 31.52 -8.77
N ILE A 431 -3.38 32.34 -8.99
CA ILE A 431 -3.42 33.76 -8.60
C ILE A 431 -3.57 34.00 -7.09
N ASN A 432 -3.98 32.97 -6.34
CA ASN A 432 -4.13 33.02 -4.88
C ASN A 432 -2.82 32.64 -4.16
N GLU A 433 -1.77 32.31 -4.94
CA GLU A 433 -0.44 31.86 -4.49
C GLU A 433 -0.43 30.43 -3.93
N ASP A 434 -1.49 29.65 -4.20
CA ASP A 434 -1.58 28.25 -3.87
C ASP A 434 -0.77 27.45 -4.91
N GLU A 435 0.25 26.72 -4.45
CA GLU A 435 1.22 26.05 -5.32
C GLU A 435 0.87 24.56 -5.50
N SER A 436 0.88 24.08 -6.73
CA SER A 436 0.72 22.66 -7.07
C SER A 436 1.83 21.80 -6.49
N LEU A 437 1.72 20.48 -6.61
CA LEU A 437 2.89 19.61 -6.42
C LEU A 437 3.85 19.73 -7.61
N TRP A 438 5.09 19.29 -7.41
CA TRP A 438 6.07 19.20 -8.49
C TRP A 438 5.77 18.00 -9.38
N SER A 439 5.93 18.20 -10.69
CA SER A 439 5.95 17.16 -11.70
C SER A 439 7.36 17.00 -12.26
N THR A 440 7.75 15.78 -12.60
CA THR A 440 9.09 15.47 -13.10
C THR A 440 9.10 14.81 -14.47
N PHE A 441 10.08 15.13 -15.31
CA PHE A 441 10.27 14.49 -16.62
C PHE A 441 11.75 14.21 -16.90
N GLU A 442 12.11 12.94 -17.11
CA GLU A 442 13.50 12.52 -17.37
C GLU A 442 13.91 12.73 -18.85
N VAL A 443 15.11 13.29 -19.04
CA VAL A 443 15.71 13.54 -20.35
C VAL A 443 17.13 12.96 -20.38
N SER A 444 17.45 12.15 -21.41
CA SER A 444 18.78 11.57 -21.60
C SER A 444 19.49 12.12 -22.85
N LEU A 445 20.78 12.48 -22.70
CA LEU A 445 21.67 12.86 -23.81
C LEU A 445 22.51 11.67 -24.33
N SER A 446 22.17 10.45 -23.93
CA SER A 446 22.85 9.25 -24.39
C SER A 446 22.36 8.84 -25.79
N LYS A 447 23.30 8.44 -26.67
CA LYS A 447 22.90 7.75 -27.90
C LYS A 447 22.33 6.40 -27.47
N ARG A 448 21.06 6.10 -27.78
CA ARG A 448 20.74 4.70 -28.09
C ARG A 448 21.77 4.25 -29.13
N LYS A 449 22.56 3.23 -28.82
CA LYS A 449 23.26 2.50 -29.87
C LYS A 449 22.16 2.00 -30.79
N ASP A 450 22.01 2.61 -31.96
CA ASP A 450 21.37 1.92 -33.06
C ASP A 450 22.10 0.59 -33.21
N MET A 451 21.43 -0.50 -32.86
CA MET A 451 21.91 -1.81 -33.22
C MET A 451 21.91 -1.85 -34.74
N ASP A 452 23.11 -1.73 -35.31
CA ASP A 452 23.32 -1.89 -36.73
C ASP A 452 22.94 -3.33 -37.12
N PHE A 453 21.72 -3.49 -37.61
CA PHE A 453 21.17 -4.75 -38.09
C PHE A 453 21.57 -5.05 -39.55
N THR A 454 22.55 -4.35 -40.13
CA THR A 454 23.03 -4.64 -41.50
C THR A 454 23.55 -6.07 -41.63
N TRP A 455 24.12 -6.65 -40.58
CA TRP A 455 24.51 -8.06 -40.56
C TRP A 455 23.29 -9.02 -40.56
N ILE A 456 22.18 -8.63 -39.93
CA ILE A 456 20.91 -9.39 -39.97
C ILE A 456 20.29 -9.31 -41.37
N GLN A 457 20.33 -8.15 -42.04
CA GLN A 457 19.89 -8.05 -43.45
C GLN A 457 20.79 -8.85 -44.40
N TRP A 458 22.09 -8.90 -44.15
CA TRP A 458 23.03 -9.77 -44.86
C TRP A 458 22.73 -11.27 -44.63
N LEU A 459 22.35 -11.64 -43.40
CA LEU A 459 21.94 -13.01 -43.05
C LEU A 459 20.62 -13.41 -43.75
N PHE A 460 19.62 -12.53 -43.77
CA PHE A 460 18.34 -12.78 -44.46
C PHE A 460 18.49 -12.90 -45.98
N GLN A 461 19.38 -12.13 -46.62
CA GLN A 461 19.66 -12.30 -48.06
C GLN A 461 20.35 -13.63 -48.39
N ARG A 462 21.06 -14.25 -47.44
CA ARG A 462 21.74 -15.54 -47.65
C ARG A 462 20.91 -16.76 -47.25
N ILE A 463 19.94 -16.61 -46.35
CA ILE A 463 18.99 -17.68 -46.01
C ILE A 463 18.10 -18.03 -47.22
N ASN A 464 17.73 -17.05 -48.06
CA ASN A 464 16.99 -17.28 -49.30
C ASN A 464 17.77 -18.03 -50.41
N ILE A 465 19.08 -18.21 -50.27
CA ILE A 465 19.91 -18.98 -51.22
C ILE A 465 20.07 -20.44 -50.74
N LEU A 466 19.88 -20.71 -49.45
CA LEU A 466 20.11 -22.04 -48.86
C LEU A 466 18.83 -22.86 -48.64
N PHE A 467 17.63 -22.26 -48.63
CA PHE A 467 16.36 -23.00 -48.53
C PHE A 467 15.26 -22.39 -49.41
N PRO A 468 15.08 -22.84 -50.68
CA PRO A 468 14.07 -22.28 -51.58
C PRO A 468 12.62 -22.72 -51.31
N PHE A 469 12.35 -23.51 -50.27
CA PHE A 469 11.05 -24.17 -50.10
C PHE A 469 10.56 -24.22 -48.65
N ILE A 470 10.28 -23.07 -48.03
CA ILE A 470 9.30 -23.00 -46.93
C ILE A 470 8.52 -21.67 -47.02
N VAL A 471 7.68 -21.53 -48.03
CA VAL A 471 6.42 -20.76 -47.93
C VAL A 471 5.39 -21.48 -48.80
N LYS A 472 4.46 -22.17 -48.15
CA LYS A 472 3.10 -22.39 -48.65
C LYS A 472 2.15 -22.31 -47.48
#